data_AF-A0A929ISN1-F1
#
_entry.id   AF-A0A929ISN1-F1
#
_cell.length_a   1.000
_cell.length_b   1.000
_cell.length_c   1.000
_cell.angle_alpha   90.00
_cell.angle_beta   90.00
_cell.angle_gamma   90.00
#
_symmetry.space_group_name_H-M   'P 1'
#
loop_
_entity.id
_entity.type
_entity.pdbx_description
1 polymer ?
#
loop_
_entity_poly.entity_id
_entity_poly.type
_entity_poly.pdbx_seq_one_letter_code
_entity_poly.pdbx_strand_id
1 'polypeptide(L)'
;VEYYYKSDELGDPLVSEEHITAFGWATPQDIDDMLAMSLRINDFLTGLFMGVGLKLVDFKLEYGRLYEESGEMRIVLADEISPDNCRLWDIKTNEKMDKDRFRRDLGKVEEAYQEVARRLGILPEGGPGDLKGSESIQ
;
A
#
# COMPACT_ATOMS: atom_id res chain seq x y z
N VAL A 1 -8.25 0.99 -11.41
CA VAL A 1 -7.10 0.10 -11.20
C VAL A 1 -6.31 0.12 -12.48
N GLU A 2 -5.00 0.26 -12.39
CA GLU A 2 -4.08 0.29 -13.52
C GLU A 2 -2.99 -0.75 -13.25
N TYR A 3 -2.52 -1.42 -14.29
CA TYR A 3 -1.49 -2.45 -14.18
C TYR A 3 -0.19 -1.96 -14.79
N TYR A 4 0.93 -2.22 -14.13
CA TYR A 4 2.26 -1.85 -14.58
C TYR A 4 3.15 -3.09 -14.62
N TYR A 5 3.94 -3.22 -15.67
CA TYR A 5 4.92 -4.30 -15.75
C TYR A 5 6.17 -3.91 -14.95
N LYS A 6 6.39 -4.57 -13.81
CA LYS A 6 7.52 -4.29 -12.92
C LYS A 6 8.86 -4.61 -13.61
N SER A 7 9.54 -3.58 -14.09
CA SER A 7 10.81 -3.67 -14.80
C SER A 7 11.52 -2.31 -14.76
N ASP A 8 12.56 -2.22 -13.93
CA ASP A 8 13.38 -1.02 -13.80
C ASP A 8 14.04 -0.62 -15.13
N GLU A 9 14.43 -1.60 -15.96
CA GLU A 9 15.04 -1.37 -17.27
C GLU A 9 14.08 -0.66 -18.24
N LEU A 10 12.79 -0.98 -18.16
CA LEU A 10 11.75 -0.42 -19.03
C LEU A 10 11.02 0.77 -18.37
N GLY A 11 11.36 1.11 -17.13
CA GLY A 11 10.74 2.19 -16.38
C GLY A 11 9.27 1.92 -16.02
N ASP A 12 8.95 0.67 -15.67
CA ASP A 12 7.61 0.23 -15.25
C ASP A 12 6.48 0.69 -16.21
N PRO A 13 6.40 0.17 -17.45
CA PRO A 13 5.39 0.63 -18.40
C PRO A 13 3.98 0.20 -17.98
N LEU A 14 2.99 1.06 -18.25
CA LEU A 14 1.57 0.74 -18.15
C LEU A 14 1.22 -0.38 -19.14
N VAL A 15 0.45 -1.37 -18.68
CA VAL A 15 0.03 -2.53 -19.48
C VAL A 15 -1.48 -2.76 -19.33
N SER A 16 -2.09 -3.38 -20.35
CA SER A 16 -3.47 -3.83 -20.31
C SER A 16 -3.56 -5.30 -19.89
N GLU A 17 -4.76 -5.77 -19.57
CA GLU A 17 -5.00 -7.18 -19.25
C GLU A 17 -4.66 -8.12 -20.41
N GLU A 18 -4.81 -7.65 -21.66
CA GLU A 18 -4.39 -8.40 -22.84
C GLU A 18 -2.88 -8.59 -22.89
N HIS A 19 -2.07 -7.60 -22.50
CA HIS A 19 -0.64 -7.80 -22.35
C HIS A 19 -0.35 -8.85 -21.27
N ILE A 20 -0.96 -8.72 -20.08
CA ILE A 20 -0.73 -9.63 -18.95
C ILE A 20 -1.03 -11.09 -19.33
N THR A 21 -2.15 -11.32 -20.00
CA THR A 21 -2.59 -12.66 -20.44
C THR A 21 -1.77 -13.18 -21.62
N ALA A 22 -1.47 -12.34 -22.62
CA ALA A 22 -0.68 -12.75 -23.79
C ALA A 22 0.77 -13.12 -23.43
N PHE A 23 1.37 -12.43 -22.46
CA PHE A 23 2.70 -12.76 -21.94
C PHE A 23 2.70 -13.85 -20.87
N GLY A 24 1.52 -14.33 -20.44
CA GLY A 24 1.38 -15.41 -19.47
C GLY A 24 1.84 -15.04 -18.06
N TRP A 25 1.84 -13.75 -17.70
CA TRP A 25 2.21 -13.31 -16.35
C TRP A 25 1.14 -13.68 -15.32
N ALA A 26 -0.13 -13.58 -15.72
CA ALA A 26 -1.29 -13.95 -14.92
C ALA A 26 -2.43 -14.47 -15.80
N THR A 27 -3.25 -15.36 -15.24
CA THR A 27 -4.48 -15.81 -15.88
C THR A 27 -5.60 -14.78 -15.71
N PRO A 28 -6.68 -14.80 -16.52
CA PRO A 28 -7.83 -13.94 -16.27
C PRO A 28 -8.39 -14.07 -14.85
N GLN A 29 -8.42 -15.29 -14.30
CA GLN A 29 -8.85 -15.53 -12.92
C GLN A 29 -7.93 -14.87 -11.89
N ASP A 30 -6.61 -14.96 -12.09
CA ASP A 30 -5.64 -14.28 -11.21
C ASP A 30 -5.87 -12.76 -11.22
N ILE A 31 -6.16 -12.18 -12.41
CA ILE A 31 -6.42 -10.74 -12.58
C ILE A 31 -7.70 -10.32 -11.85
N ASP A 32 -8.78 -11.10 -11.98
CA ASP A 32 -10.04 -10.87 -11.27
C ASP A 32 -9.85 -10.91 -9.75
N ASP A 33 -9.09 -11.89 -9.25
CA ASP A 33 -8.79 -12.03 -7.83
C ASP A 33 -7.96 -10.84 -7.31
N MET A 34 -6.94 -10.42 -8.06
CA MET A 34 -6.13 -9.22 -7.76
C MET A 34 -6.99 -7.95 -7.75
N LEU A 35 -7.88 -7.78 -8.73
CA LEU A 35 -8.79 -6.63 -8.82
C LEU A 35 -9.74 -6.58 -7.62
N ALA A 36 -10.39 -7.70 -7.32
CA ALA A 36 -11.32 -7.80 -6.19
C ALA A 36 -10.60 -7.51 -4.86
N MET A 37 -9.41 -8.06 -4.66
CA MET A 37 -8.60 -7.78 -3.48
C MET A 37 -8.15 -6.31 -3.41
N SER A 38 -7.71 -5.73 -4.53
CA SER A 38 -7.28 -4.32 -4.63
C SER A 38 -8.39 -3.36 -4.20
N LEU A 39 -9.62 -3.59 -4.66
CA LEU A 39 -10.77 -2.75 -4.30
C LEU A 39 -11.14 -2.87 -2.82
N ARG A 40 -11.02 -4.06 -2.23
CA ARG A 40 -11.23 -4.28 -0.79
C ARG A 40 -10.15 -3.61 0.05
N ILE A 41 -8.89 -3.69 -0.38
CA ILE A 41 -7.77 -3.00 0.26
C ILE A 41 -7.98 -1.49 0.19
N ASN A 42 -8.40 -0.96 -0.97
CA ASN A 42 -8.72 0.46 -1.13
C ASN A 42 -9.78 0.92 -0.13
N ASP A 43 -10.90 0.19 -0.01
CA ASP A 43 -11.98 0.52 0.92
C ASP A 43 -11.47 0.56 2.38
N PHE A 44 -10.75 -0.49 2.78
CA PHE A 44 -10.18 -0.59 4.13
C PHE A 44 -9.17 0.52 4.44
N LEU A 45 -8.17 0.71 3.56
CA LEU A 45 -7.12 1.71 3.77
C LEU A 45 -7.67 3.13 3.70
N THR A 46 -8.63 3.41 2.82
CA THR A 46 -9.29 4.72 2.76
C THR A 46 -9.97 5.03 4.09
N GLY A 47 -10.72 4.08 4.65
CA GLY A 47 -11.34 4.24 5.98
C GLY A 47 -10.31 4.44 7.09
N LEU A 48 -9.25 3.62 7.11
CA LEU A 48 -8.17 3.69 8.07
C LEU A 48 -7.49 5.07 8.07
N PHE A 49 -7.01 5.52 6.90
CA PHE A 49 -6.30 6.79 6.78
C PHE A 49 -7.22 7.99 7.06
N MET A 50 -8.47 7.94 6.59
CA MET A 50 -9.45 8.99 6.88
C MET A 50 -9.71 9.11 8.39
N GLY A 51 -9.79 7.99 9.11
CA GLY A 51 -9.96 7.95 10.56
C GLY A 51 -8.84 8.66 11.33
N VAL A 52 -7.64 8.76 10.75
CA VAL A 52 -6.48 9.43 11.35
C VAL A 52 -6.15 10.79 10.68
N GLY A 53 -7.08 11.33 9.89
CA GLY A 53 -6.96 12.65 9.28
C GLY A 53 -6.08 12.72 8.03
N LEU A 54 -5.89 11.59 7.35
CA LEU A 54 -5.11 11.46 6.11
C LEU A 54 -6.02 11.07 4.94
N LYS A 55 -5.77 11.67 3.79
CA LYS A 55 -6.36 11.30 2.51
C LYS A 55 -5.44 10.31 1.81
N LEU A 56 -5.92 9.10 1.56
CA LEU A 56 -5.31 8.19 0.60
C LEU A 56 -5.64 8.67 -0.81
N VAL A 57 -4.64 9.17 -1.54
CA VAL A 57 -4.82 9.70 -2.89
C VAL A 57 -4.82 8.55 -3.91
N ASP A 58 -3.88 7.64 -3.74
CA ASP A 58 -3.68 6.40 -4.48
C ASP A 58 -2.55 5.59 -3.83
N PHE A 59 -2.39 4.35 -4.25
CA PHE A 59 -1.35 3.44 -3.77
C PHE A 59 -1.03 2.36 -4.80
N LYS A 60 0.15 1.75 -4.67
CA LYS A 60 0.60 0.61 -5.48
C LYS A 60 0.58 -0.66 -4.63
N LEU A 61 0.11 -1.77 -5.19
CA LEU A 61 0.18 -3.10 -4.60
C LEU A 61 1.00 -4.05 -5.46
N GLU A 62 1.58 -5.05 -4.82
CA GLU A 62 2.20 -6.19 -5.50
C GLU A 62 1.62 -7.49 -4.96
N TYR A 63 1.45 -8.47 -5.86
CA TYR A 63 0.82 -9.73 -5.55
C TYR A 63 1.77 -10.89 -5.83
N GLY A 64 1.67 -11.93 -5.01
CA GLY A 64 2.39 -13.19 -5.17
C GLY A 64 1.43 -14.37 -5.29
N ARG A 65 1.98 -15.52 -5.70
CA ARG A 65 1.28 -16.81 -5.65
C ARG A 65 1.78 -17.58 -4.44
N LEU A 66 0.87 -18.04 -3.60
CA LEU A 66 1.17 -18.96 -2.51
C LEU A 66 0.60 -20.33 -2.85
N TYR A 67 1.45 -21.35 -2.83
CA TYR A 67 1.07 -22.74 -3.08
C TYR A 67 0.95 -23.47 -1.75
N GLU A 68 -0.21 -24.04 -1.50
CA GLU A 68 -0.47 -24.86 -0.32
C GLU A 68 0.03 -26.31 -0.54
N GLU A 69 0.20 -27.06 0.55
CA GLU A 69 0.66 -28.46 0.48
C GLU A 69 -0.30 -29.36 -0.30
N SER A 70 -1.59 -28.98 -0.36
CA SER A 70 -2.63 -29.63 -1.17
C SER A 70 -2.40 -29.47 -2.69
N GLY A 71 -1.50 -28.58 -3.09
CA GLY A 71 -1.28 -28.16 -4.48
C GLY A 71 -2.16 -27.01 -4.94
N GLU A 72 -3.04 -26.49 -4.08
CA GLU A 72 -3.87 -25.32 -4.38
C GLU A 72 -3.02 -24.05 -4.42
N MET A 73 -3.31 -23.16 -5.37
CA MET A 73 -2.64 -21.87 -5.52
C MET A 73 -3.62 -20.76 -5.17
N ARG A 74 -3.16 -19.81 -4.36
CA ARG A 74 -3.91 -18.60 -4.06
C ARG A 74 -3.08 -17.34 -4.32
N ILE A 75 -3.74 -16.32 -4.85
CA ILE A 75 -3.18 -14.97 -4.94
C ILE A 75 -3.14 -14.36 -3.54
N VAL A 76 -1.99 -13.79 -3.17
CA VAL A 76 -1.80 -13.11 -1.88
C VAL A 76 -1.20 -11.73 -2.10
N LEU A 77 -1.62 -10.77 -1.28
CA LEU A 77 -0.94 -9.48 -1.19
C LEU A 77 0.48 -9.70 -0.65
N ALA A 78 1.46 -9.03 -1.25
CA ALA A 78 2.88 -9.10 -0.90
C ALA A 78 3.49 -7.70 -0.75
N ASP A 79 4.82 -7.63 -0.76
CA ASP A 79 5.62 -6.40 -0.62
C ASP A 79 5.29 -5.64 0.68
N GLU A 80 5.13 -4.31 0.60
CA GLU A 80 4.88 -3.46 1.75
C GLU A 80 3.62 -2.59 1.58
N ILE A 81 3.20 -1.92 2.66
CA ILE A 81 2.25 -0.79 2.63
C ILE A 81 2.86 0.31 3.48
N SER A 82 3.28 1.40 2.84
CA SER A 82 4.08 2.46 3.46
C SER A 82 3.85 3.80 2.77
N PRO A 83 4.33 4.93 3.32
CA PRO A 83 4.31 6.20 2.60
C PRO A 83 5.22 6.21 1.34
N ASP A 84 6.01 5.15 1.09
CA ASP A 84 6.74 4.98 -0.17
C ASP A 84 5.82 4.60 -1.34
N ASN A 85 4.80 3.78 -1.05
CA ASN A 85 3.89 3.25 -2.04
C ASN A 85 2.45 3.77 -1.93
N CYS A 86 2.12 4.53 -0.89
CA CYS A 86 0.86 5.26 -0.73
C CYS A 86 1.09 6.77 -0.85
N ARG A 87 0.31 7.47 -1.68
CA ARG A 87 0.25 8.94 -1.61
C ARG A 87 -0.74 9.35 -0.52
N LEU A 88 -0.22 10.01 0.51
CA LEU A 88 -0.93 10.33 1.74
C LEU A 88 -0.88 11.83 2.00
N TRP A 89 -2.02 12.50 1.98
CA TRP A 89 -2.08 13.95 2.20
C TRP A 89 -2.87 14.29 3.46
N ASP A 90 -2.42 15.28 4.22
CA ASP A 90 -3.20 15.80 5.34
C ASP A 90 -4.53 16.39 4.82
N ILE A 91 -5.65 15.98 5.42
CA ILE A 91 -6.98 16.39 4.96
C ILE A 91 -7.22 17.89 5.12
N LYS A 92 -6.62 18.53 6.13
CA LYS A 92 -6.86 19.96 6.43
C LYS A 92 -5.96 20.86 5.60
N THR A 93 -4.71 20.48 5.40
CA THR A 93 -3.70 21.35 4.76
C THR A 93 -3.37 20.95 3.32
N ASN A 94 -3.76 19.74 2.87
CA ASN A 94 -3.25 19.10 1.66
C ASN A 94 -1.72 18.95 1.64
N GLU A 95 -1.07 18.98 2.81
CA GLU A 95 0.35 18.70 2.92
C GLU A 95 0.62 17.24 2.54
N LYS A 96 1.64 17.02 1.70
CA LYS A 96 2.06 15.68 1.30
C LYS A 96 2.85 15.04 2.42
N MET A 97 2.52 13.80 2.76
CA MET A 97 3.11 13.05 3.87
C MET A 97 3.76 11.73 3.41
N ASP A 98 4.05 11.66 2.11
CA ASP A 98 4.54 10.49 1.41
C ASP A 98 5.82 10.81 0.63
N LYS A 99 6.32 9.83 -0.13
CA LYS A 99 7.55 9.93 -0.93
C LYS A 99 7.54 11.08 -1.95
N ASP A 100 6.40 11.67 -2.31
CA ASP A 100 6.38 12.90 -3.11
C ASP A 100 7.14 14.06 -2.46
N ARG A 101 7.33 14.05 -1.14
CA ARG A 101 8.19 15.03 -0.46
C ARG A 101 9.64 14.93 -0.93
N PHE A 102 10.13 13.71 -1.18
CA PHE A 102 11.44 13.47 -1.77
C PHE A 102 11.41 13.77 -3.28
N ARG A 103 10.43 13.24 -4.02
CA ARG A 103 10.36 13.40 -5.49
C ARG A 103 10.26 14.86 -5.96
N ARG A 104 9.76 15.75 -5.10
CA ARG A 104 9.52 17.17 -5.40
C ARG A 104 10.35 18.12 -4.53
N ASP A 105 11.40 17.62 -3.86
CA ASP A 105 12.31 18.42 -3.02
C ASP A 105 11.61 19.29 -1.95
N LEU A 106 10.54 18.78 -1.33
CA LEU A 106 9.76 19.48 -0.30
C LEU A 106 10.38 19.39 1.11
N GLY A 107 11.45 18.61 1.26
CA GLY A 107 12.12 18.34 2.54
C GLY A 107 11.24 17.61 3.55
N LYS A 108 11.75 17.40 4.77
CA LYS A 108 11.04 16.79 5.92
C LYS A 108 10.41 15.42 5.64
N VAL A 109 11.14 14.55 4.93
CA VAL A 109 10.63 13.22 4.53
C VAL A 109 10.46 12.33 5.77
N GLU A 110 11.47 12.25 6.62
CA GLU A 110 11.45 11.42 7.83
C GLU A 110 10.38 11.87 8.81
N GLU A 111 10.23 13.18 9.02
CA GLU A 111 9.24 13.75 9.93
C GLU A 111 7.81 13.50 9.43
N ALA A 112 7.58 13.55 8.12
CA ALA A 112 6.30 13.18 7.54
C ALA A 112 5.95 11.71 7.81
N TYR A 113 6.93 10.81 7.67
CA TYR A 113 6.73 9.38 7.90
C TYR A 113 6.48 9.09 9.38
N GLN A 114 7.22 9.75 10.28
CA GLN A 114 6.98 9.68 11.72
C GLN A 114 5.59 10.20 12.09
N GLU A 115 5.12 11.27 11.46
CA GLU A 115 3.78 11.81 11.72
C GLU A 115 2.69 10.85 11.22
N VAL A 116 2.87 10.18 10.07
CA VAL A 116 1.97 9.10 9.63
C VAL A 116 1.94 7.96 10.66
N ALA A 117 3.11 7.49 11.11
CA ALA A 117 3.21 6.45 12.12
C ALA A 117 2.59 6.85 13.47
N ARG A 118 2.77 8.11 13.88
CA ARG A 118 2.16 8.68 15.10
C ARG A 118 0.65 8.69 15.01
N ARG A 119 0.10 9.10 13.86
CA ARG A 119 -1.34 9.13 13.59
C ARG A 119 -1.96 7.73 13.59
N LEU A 120 -1.24 6.74 13.06
CA LEU A 120 -1.64 5.33 13.10
C LEU A 120 -1.43 4.67 14.48
N GLY A 121 -0.71 5.33 15.40
CA GLY A 121 -0.44 4.78 16.73
C GLY A 121 0.58 3.63 16.73
N ILE A 122 1.49 3.57 15.76
CA ILE A 122 2.44 2.46 15.56
C ILE A 122 3.90 2.83 15.82
N LEU A 123 4.17 4.02 16.38
CA LEU A 123 5.51 4.35 16.84
C LEU A 123 5.88 3.46 18.03
N PRO A 124 7.01 2.72 17.99
CA PRO A 124 7.50 1.96 19.13
C PRO A 124 7.68 2.91 20.33
N GLU A 125 7.16 2.53 21.50
CA GLU A 125 7.13 3.39 22.69
C GLU A 125 8.50 3.99 23.00
N GLY A 126 8.59 5.30 22.78
CA GLY A 126 9.75 6.15 22.98
C GLY A 126 9.35 7.63 23.07
N GLY A 127 8.31 7.94 23.86
CA GLY A 127 7.85 9.30 24.18
C GLY A 127 6.58 9.30 25.06
N PRO A 128 6.44 10.21 26.05
CA PRO A 128 5.74 9.96 27.31
C PRO A 128 4.22 10.00 27.17
N GLY A 129 3.60 8.82 27.21
CA GLY A 129 2.15 8.69 27.21
C GLY A 129 1.70 7.28 26.83
N ASP A 130 2.22 6.29 27.55
CA ASP A 130 1.94 4.86 27.40
C ASP A 130 0.42 4.60 27.29
N LEU A 131 -0.04 4.21 26.12
CA LEU A 131 -1.35 3.56 25.97
C LEU A 131 -1.11 2.06 26.14
N LYS A 132 -1.39 1.55 27.33
CA LYS A 132 -1.39 0.11 27.62
C LYS A 132 -2.23 -0.64 26.57
N GLY A 133 -1.57 -1.38 25.69
CA GLY A 133 -2.22 -2.33 24.80
C GLY A 133 -3.02 -3.36 25.59
N SER A 134 -4.20 -3.75 25.09
CA SER A 134 -5.07 -4.73 25.74
C SER A 134 -4.42 -6.12 25.80
N GLU A 135 -4.41 -6.74 26.97
CA GLU A 135 -3.90 -8.09 27.25
C GLU A 135 -4.78 -9.19 26.62
N SER A 136 -4.86 -9.24 25.30
CA SER A 136 -5.64 -10.28 24.63
C SER A 136 -5.01 -10.66 23.31
N ILE A 137 -3.96 -11.47 23.38
CA ILE A 137 -3.72 -12.66 22.54
C ILE A 137 -2.66 -13.48 23.31
N GLN A 138 -3.11 -14.57 23.94
CA GLN A 138 -2.28 -15.72 24.33
C GLN A 138 -2.32 -16.74 23.19
#